data_AF-A0A519M1U9-F1
#
_entry.id   AF-A0A519M1U9-F1
#
_cell.length_a   1.000
_cell.length_b   1.000
_cell.length_c   1.000
_cell.angle_alpha   90.00
_cell.angle_beta   90.00
_cell.angle_gamma   90.00
#
_symmetry.space_group_name_H-M   'P 1'
#
loop_
_entity.id
_entity.type
_entity.pdbx_description
1 polymer ?
#
loop_
_entity_poly.entity_id
_entity_poly.type
_entity_poly.pdbx_seq_one_letter_code
_entity_poly.pdbx_strand_id
1 'polypeptide(L)'
;MLAKLMSLLLLGIVRFLTGSQARWYGCPPKAEQRIYFANHQSHADMVLIWAALPEELRSITRPIAAKDYWTKTPFRQWITTAVFNAVYVDRQATPARPPAPAAAVAPDIGSVIDAMATSPSDADTATAGGPDPSPEAPPRAPTPEELRTALPESDPLAPLVRALESGDSIVIFPEGTRGHGDEPQPFKSGLFKLAQMFPQVVLVPAWINNVQRVMPKGEVV
;
A
#
# COMPACT_ATOMS: atom_id res chain seq x y z
N MET A 1 3.06 27.06 17.07
CA MET A 1 3.58 28.05 16.10
C MET A 1 4.76 27.53 15.31
N LEU A 2 5.79 26.95 15.95
CA LEU A 2 6.99 26.43 15.26
C LEU A 2 6.69 25.39 14.16
N ALA A 3 5.79 24.44 14.40
CA ALA A 3 5.41 23.44 13.39
C ALA A 3 4.73 24.05 12.15
N LYS A 4 3.90 25.08 12.32
CA LYS A 4 3.26 25.80 11.21
C LYS A 4 4.30 26.57 10.38
N LEU A 5 5.25 27.24 11.05
CA LEU A 5 6.35 27.91 10.36
C LEU A 5 7.23 26.92 9.59
N MET A 6 7.56 25.78 10.20
CA MET A 6 8.31 24.71 9.55
C MET A 6 7.56 24.12 8.36
N SER A 7 6.24 23.90 8.49
CA SER A 7 5.36 23.49 7.40
C SER A 7 5.45 24.45 6.20
N LEU A 8 5.34 25.76 6.45
CA LEU A 8 5.48 26.78 5.40
C LEU A 8 6.88 26.80 4.79
N LEU A 9 7.93 26.67 5.62
CA LEU A 9 9.32 26.59 5.15
C LEU A 9 9.54 25.38 4.25
N LEU A 10 9.13 24.19 4.68
CA LEU A 10 9.27 22.95 3.91
C LEU A 10 8.47 23.02 2.59
N LEU A 11 7.26 23.57 2.62
CA LEU A 11 6.46 23.78 1.42
C LEU A 11 7.17 24.74 0.44
N GLY A 12 7.76 25.83 0.95
CA GLY A 12 8.55 26.78 0.17
C GLY A 12 9.79 26.12 -0.45
N ILE A 13 10.57 25.39 0.34
CA ILE A 13 11.77 24.67 -0.12
C ILE A 13 11.41 23.65 -1.19
N VAL A 14 10.39 22.82 -0.95
CA VAL A 14 9.98 21.79 -1.92
C VAL A 14 9.57 22.43 -3.24
N ARG A 15 8.71 23.46 -3.21
CA ARG A 15 8.28 24.17 -4.43
C ARG A 15 9.44 24.84 -5.15
N PHE A 16 10.37 25.42 -4.42
CA PHE A 16 11.54 26.09 -4.98
C PHE A 16 12.52 25.10 -5.62
N LEU A 17 12.90 24.04 -4.90
CA LEU A 17 13.93 23.09 -5.36
C LEU A 17 13.41 22.15 -6.44
N THR A 18 12.18 21.65 -6.30
CA THR A 18 11.68 20.57 -7.17
C THR A 18 10.80 21.07 -8.29
N GLY A 19 10.28 22.30 -8.20
CA GLY A 19 9.22 22.77 -9.09
C GLY A 19 7.99 21.85 -9.06
N SER A 20 7.82 21.04 -8.02
CA SER A 20 6.82 19.96 -7.99
C SER A 20 5.42 20.51 -8.25
N GLN A 21 4.77 20.01 -9.29
CA GLN A 21 3.37 20.28 -9.56
C GLN A 21 2.56 18.99 -9.39
N ALA A 22 1.54 19.06 -8.55
CA ALA A 22 0.55 18.00 -8.44
C ALA A 22 -0.38 18.06 -9.65
N ARG A 23 -0.47 16.96 -10.40
CA ARG A 23 -1.45 16.79 -11.47
C ARG A 23 -2.46 15.73 -11.07
N TRP A 24 -3.73 16.11 -11.02
CA TRP A 24 -4.82 15.26 -10.57
C TRP A 24 -5.61 14.75 -11.77
N TYR A 25 -5.56 13.43 -12.01
CA TYR A 25 -6.28 12.78 -13.11
C TYR A 25 -7.39 11.90 -12.54
N GLY A 26 -8.65 12.24 -12.78
CA GLY A 26 -9.82 11.45 -12.35
C GLY A 26 -10.08 11.39 -10.84
N CYS A 27 -9.08 11.65 -10.00
CA CYS A 27 -9.17 11.62 -8.54
C CYS A 27 -8.78 13.00 -7.93
N PRO A 28 -9.60 14.05 -8.11
CA PRO A 28 -9.29 15.33 -7.48
C PRO A 28 -9.26 15.17 -5.94
N PRO A 29 -8.49 16.02 -5.25
CA PRO A 29 -8.44 15.99 -3.80
C PRO A 29 -9.81 16.37 -3.25
N LYS A 30 -10.42 15.48 -2.46
CA LYS A 30 -11.66 15.73 -1.73
C LYS A 30 -11.45 15.46 -0.26
N ALA A 31 -12.24 16.14 0.58
CA ALA A 31 -12.31 15.94 2.02
C ALA A 31 -13.10 14.67 2.37
N GLU A 32 -12.67 13.54 1.80
CA GLU A 32 -13.12 12.19 2.15
C GLU A 32 -11.90 11.40 2.60
N GLN A 33 -12.12 10.37 3.42
CA GLN A 33 -11.04 9.54 3.91
C GLN A 33 -10.41 8.74 2.77
N ARG A 34 -9.07 8.76 2.69
CA ARG A 34 -8.31 8.19 1.57
C ARG A 34 -7.08 7.41 2.04
N ILE A 35 -6.73 6.39 1.28
CA ILE A 35 -5.41 5.76 1.32
C ILE A 35 -4.68 6.15 0.04
N TYR A 36 -3.75 7.10 0.14
CA TYR A 36 -2.84 7.43 -0.94
C TYR A 36 -1.72 6.40 -0.98
N PHE A 37 -1.46 5.80 -2.14
CA PHE A 37 -0.34 4.88 -2.31
C PHE A 37 0.50 5.24 -3.51
N ALA A 38 1.83 5.20 -3.34
CA ALA A 38 2.76 5.61 -4.38
C ALA A 38 3.99 4.70 -4.47
N ASN A 39 4.67 4.75 -5.61
CA ASN A 39 6.03 4.22 -5.74
C ASN A 39 6.98 4.96 -4.77
N HIS A 40 8.04 4.29 -4.31
CA HIS A 40 8.96 4.84 -3.31
C HIS A 40 10.40 4.86 -3.79
N GLN A 41 10.98 6.04 -3.88
CA GLN A 41 12.32 6.29 -4.41
C GLN A 41 13.20 7.04 -3.41
N SER A 42 12.63 7.91 -2.56
CA SER A 42 13.38 8.80 -1.66
C SER A 42 12.67 9.06 -0.33
N HIS A 43 13.39 9.53 0.68
CA HIS A 43 12.75 10.01 1.92
C HIS A 43 11.95 11.32 1.70
N ALA A 44 12.28 12.08 0.65
CA ALA A 44 11.59 13.30 0.29
C ALA A 44 10.20 13.04 -0.33
N ASP A 45 9.93 11.82 -0.82
CA ASP A 45 8.65 11.41 -1.40
C ASP A 45 7.47 11.71 -0.48
N MET A 46 7.66 11.42 0.81
CA MET A 46 6.67 11.73 1.85
C MET A 46 6.32 13.21 1.87
N VAL A 47 7.35 14.06 1.84
CA VAL A 47 7.19 15.52 1.88
C VAL A 47 6.57 16.02 0.57
N LEU A 48 6.90 15.39 -0.56
CA LEU A 48 6.35 15.74 -1.87
C LEU A 48 4.85 15.44 -1.97
N ILE A 49 4.42 14.25 -1.55
CA ILE A 49 2.98 13.92 -1.50
C ILE A 49 2.27 14.89 -0.55
N TRP A 50 2.82 15.13 0.63
CA TRP A 50 2.24 16.06 1.59
C TRP A 50 2.13 17.50 1.04
N ALA A 51 3.14 17.97 0.30
CA ALA A 51 3.14 19.28 -0.34
C ALA A 51 2.14 19.39 -1.51
N ALA A 52 1.87 18.27 -2.18
CA ALA A 52 0.88 18.17 -3.26
C ALA A 52 -0.57 18.26 -2.74
N LEU A 53 -0.83 17.88 -1.49
CA LEU A 53 -2.15 17.96 -0.88
C LEU A 53 -2.57 19.43 -0.62
N PRO A 54 -3.86 19.79 -0.79
CA PRO A 54 -4.44 21.02 -0.25
C PRO A 54 -4.22 21.14 1.27
N GLU A 55 -4.19 22.36 1.78
CA GLU A 55 -3.85 22.64 3.18
C GLU A 55 -4.75 21.90 4.17
N GLU A 56 -6.04 21.83 3.87
CA GLU A 56 -7.07 21.20 4.68
C GLU A 56 -6.87 19.69 4.76
N LEU A 57 -6.37 19.08 3.69
CA LEU A 57 -6.13 17.64 3.64
C LEU A 57 -4.83 17.25 4.35
N ARG A 58 -3.86 18.17 4.47
CA ARG A 58 -2.58 17.89 5.14
C ARG A 58 -2.74 17.58 6.62
N SER A 59 -3.66 18.25 7.31
CA SER A 59 -3.86 18.03 8.76
C SER A 59 -4.53 16.70 9.09
N ILE A 60 -5.26 16.12 8.14
CA ILE A 60 -5.99 14.86 8.30
C ILE A 60 -5.32 13.69 7.57
N THR A 61 -4.17 13.91 6.94
CA THR A 61 -3.45 12.88 6.19
C THR A 61 -2.15 12.53 6.88
N ARG A 62 -2.01 11.29 7.33
CA ARG A 62 -0.85 10.82 8.09
C ARG A 62 0.07 10.00 7.18
N PRO A 63 1.26 10.48 6.84
CA PRO A 63 2.21 9.66 6.12
C PRO A 63 2.79 8.57 7.03
N ILE A 64 3.09 7.42 6.44
CA ILE A 64 3.76 6.35 7.16
C ILE A 64 5.26 6.61 7.20
N ALA A 65 5.83 6.48 8.40
CA ALA A 65 7.24 6.67 8.65
C ALA A 65 7.86 5.40 9.24
N ALA A 66 8.96 4.93 8.64
CA ALA A 66 9.76 3.87 9.23
C ALA A 66 10.38 4.35 10.55
N LYS A 67 9.96 3.73 11.66
CA LYS A 67 10.37 4.12 13.02
C LYS A 67 11.88 4.14 13.17
N ASP A 68 12.53 3.08 12.73
CA ASP A 68 13.98 2.87 12.82
C ASP A 68 14.82 3.94 12.09
N TYR A 69 14.24 4.69 11.14
CA TYR A 69 14.92 5.78 10.42
C TYR A 69 14.54 7.16 10.98
N TRP A 70 13.26 7.42 11.17
CA TRP A 70 12.74 8.76 11.46
C TRP A 70 12.85 9.14 12.94
N THR A 71 12.99 8.17 13.85
CA THR A 71 13.22 8.44 15.28
C THR A 71 14.69 8.43 15.68
N LYS A 72 15.63 8.36 14.72
CA LYS A 72 17.08 8.35 15.02
C LYS A 72 17.59 9.65 15.62
N THR A 73 16.94 10.78 15.34
CA THR A 73 17.31 12.08 15.90
C THR A 73 16.08 12.82 16.42
N PRO A 74 16.21 13.61 17.51
CA PRO A 74 15.09 14.39 18.05
C PRO A 74 14.47 15.32 17.01
N PHE A 75 15.28 15.89 16.12
CA PHE A 75 14.80 16.77 15.06
C PHE A 75 13.94 16.04 14.02
N ARG A 76 14.38 14.87 13.54
CA ARG A 76 13.59 14.07 12.58
C ARG A 76 12.29 13.57 13.20
N GLN A 77 12.36 13.14 14.46
CA GLN A 77 11.18 12.73 15.21
C GLN A 77 10.21 13.90 15.37
N TRP A 78 10.71 15.07 15.78
CA TRP A 78 9.88 16.28 15.93
C TRP A 78 9.24 16.70 14.61
N ILE A 79 9.95 16.68 13.48
CA ILE A 79 9.35 16.97 12.17
C ILE A 79 8.21 16.00 11.89
N THR A 80 8.46 14.70 12.03
CA THR A 80 7.47 13.69 11.67
C THR A 80 6.26 13.67 12.61
N THR A 81 6.42 13.98 13.89
CA THR A 81 5.28 14.06 14.82
C THR A 81 4.56 15.41 14.80
N ALA A 82 5.30 16.53 14.85
CA ALA A 82 4.71 17.85 15.03
C ALA A 82 4.26 18.50 13.71
N VAL A 83 4.93 18.20 12.58
CA VAL A 83 4.61 18.78 11.27
C VAL A 83 3.72 17.85 10.46
N PHE A 84 4.10 16.58 10.36
CA PHE A 84 3.40 15.61 9.50
C PHE A 84 2.41 14.72 10.24
N ASN A 85 2.47 14.69 11.58
CA ASN A 85 1.64 13.79 12.40
C ASN A 85 1.70 12.32 11.93
N ALA A 86 2.90 11.88 11.53
CA ALA A 86 3.15 10.63 10.85
C ALA A 86 2.82 9.41 11.72
N VAL A 87 2.39 8.34 11.07
CA VAL A 87 2.20 7.04 11.72
C VAL A 87 3.50 6.25 11.61
N TYR A 88 4.06 5.88 12.76
CA TYR A 88 5.27 5.05 12.78
C TYR A 88 4.94 3.57 12.60
N VAL A 89 5.73 2.89 11.77
CA VAL A 89 5.68 1.44 11.60
C VAL A 89 7.05 0.83 11.80
N ASP A 90 7.04 -0.38 12.34
CA ASP A 90 8.21 -1.24 12.40
C ASP A 90 8.31 -2.03 11.09
N ARG A 91 9.46 -1.92 10.42
CA ARG A 91 9.71 -2.62 9.16
C ARG A 91 10.04 -4.08 9.45
N GLN A 92 9.12 -4.99 9.15
CA GLN A 92 9.45 -6.41 9.09
C GLN A 92 10.08 -6.77 7.74
N ALA A 93 11.15 -7.57 7.78
CA ALA A 93 11.72 -8.17 6.57
C ALA A 93 10.74 -9.22 6.06
N THR A 94 9.99 -8.88 5.01
CA THR A 94 9.22 -9.88 4.26
C THR A 94 10.19 -10.61 3.34
N PRO A 95 10.27 -11.95 3.38
CA PRO A 95 11.01 -12.70 2.38
C PRO A 95 10.53 -12.30 0.98
N ALA A 96 11.45 -12.13 0.04
CA ALA A 96 11.09 -11.80 -1.34
C ALA A 96 10.07 -12.84 -1.83
N ARG A 97 8.89 -12.37 -2.28
CA ARG A 97 7.94 -13.23 -2.99
C ARG A 97 8.70 -13.77 -4.22
N PRO A 98 8.75 -15.10 -4.43
CA PRO A 98 9.30 -15.66 -5.66
C PRO A 98 8.65 -14.95 -6.85
N PRO A 99 9.39 -14.68 -7.94
CA PRO A 99 8.79 -14.07 -9.13
C PRO A 99 7.53 -14.86 -9.47
N ALA A 100 6.44 -14.14 -9.73
CA ALA A 100 5.23 -14.78 -10.22
C ALA A 100 5.65 -15.65 -11.42
N PRO A 101 5.21 -16.91 -11.50
CA PRO A 101 5.48 -17.70 -12.70
C PRO A 101 5.03 -16.87 -13.90
N ALA A 102 5.91 -16.74 -14.89
CA ALA A 102 5.55 -16.12 -16.16
C ALA A 102 4.21 -16.69 -16.57
N ALA A 103 3.22 -15.81 -16.82
CA ALA A 103 1.84 -16.19 -17.09
C ALA A 103 1.86 -17.45 -17.95
N ALA A 104 1.46 -18.58 -17.36
CA ALA A 104 1.51 -19.85 -18.04
C ALA A 104 0.77 -19.66 -19.35
N VAL A 105 1.44 -19.93 -20.46
CA VAL A 105 0.81 -20.00 -21.79
C VAL A 105 -0.42 -20.87 -21.58
N ALA A 106 -1.60 -20.29 -21.75
CA ALA A 106 -2.85 -21.04 -21.62
C ALA A 106 -2.71 -22.31 -22.47
N PRO A 107 -3.04 -23.50 -21.94
CA PRO A 107 -2.88 -24.73 -22.70
C PRO A 107 -3.62 -24.58 -24.02
N ASP A 108 -2.95 -24.96 -25.11
CA ASP A 108 -3.58 -25.08 -26.42
C ASP A 108 -4.86 -25.91 -26.27
N ILE A 109 -5.98 -25.33 -26.71
CA ILE A 109 -7.31 -25.95 -26.64
C ILE A 109 -7.28 -27.34 -27.29
N GLY A 110 -6.39 -27.58 -28.27
CA GLY A 110 -6.17 -28.89 -28.88
C GLY A 110 -5.72 -29.97 -27.90
N SER A 111 -4.80 -29.66 -26.97
CA SER A 111 -4.23 -30.65 -26.04
C SER A 111 -5.20 -31.13 -24.96
N VAL A 112 -6.21 -30.31 -24.65
CA VAL A 112 -7.26 -30.65 -23.68
C VAL A 112 -8.27 -31.65 -24.28
N ILE A 113 -8.50 -31.57 -25.59
CA ILE A 113 -9.47 -32.43 -26.29
C ILE A 113 -8.89 -33.84 -26.48
N ASP A 114 -7.60 -33.95 -26.83
CA ASP A 114 -6.93 -35.26 -26.98
C ASP A 114 -6.83 -36.03 -25.66
N ALA A 115 -6.63 -35.34 -24.54
CA ALA A 115 -6.58 -35.98 -23.21
C ALA A 115 -7.94 -36.56 -22.77
N MET A 116 -9.05 -35.95 -23.18
CA MET A 116 -10.41 -36.45 -22.89
C MET A 116 -10.79 -37.65 -23.76
N ALA A 117 -10.14 -37.86 -24.90
CA ALA A 117 -10.47 -38.94 -25.83
C ALA A 117 -9.88 -40.32 -25.47
N THR A 118 -8.96 -40.39 -24.49
CA THR A 118 -8.21 -41.63 -24.18
C THR A 118 -8.53 -42.29 -22.84
N SER A 119 -9.59 -41.90 -22.13
CA SER A 119 -10.00 -42.62 -20.92
C SER A 119 -10.93 -43.81 -21.27
N PRO A 120 -10.56 -45.07 -20.95
CA PRO A 120 -11.46 -46.19 -21.12
C PRO A 120 -12.62 -46.11 -20.12
N SER A 121 -13.83 -46.35 -20.63
CA SER A 121 -15.08 -46.41 -19.90
C SER A 121 -15.17 -47.74 -19.15
N ASP A 122 -14.69 -47.79 -17.91
CA ASP A 122 -15.04 -48.87 -16.97
C ASP A 122 -16.42 -48.58 -16.36
N ALA A 123 -17.45 -48.77 -17.18
CA ALA A 123 -18.84 -48.72 -16.78
C ALA A 123 -19.34 -50.15 -16.54
N ASP A 124 -19.08 -50.70 -15.34
CA ASP A 124 -19.89 -51.79 -14.77
C ASP A 124 -19.50 -52.11 -13.32
N THR A 125 -19.92 -51.28 -12.36
CA THR A 125 -20.35 -51.72 -11.02
C THR A 125 -20.99 -50.54 -10.26
N ALA A 126 -22.31 -50.36 -10.42
CA ALA A 126 -23.08 -49.42 -9.61
C ALA A 126 -23.63 -50.14 -8.37
N THR A 127 -22.90 -50.07 -7.26
CA THR A 127 -23.49 -50.26 -5.92
C THR A 127 -24.10 -48.94 -5.47
N ALA A 128 -25.38 -48.97 -5.09
CA ALA A 128 -26.11 -47.81 -4.59
C ALA A 128 -25.52 -47.33 -3.26
N GLY A 129 -24.56 -46.40 -3.31
CA GLY A 129 -24.16 -45.57 -2.18
C GLY A 129 -25.29 -44.61 -1.82
N GLY A 130 -25.52 -44.40 -0.53
CA GLY A 130 -26.55 -43.47 -0.03
C GLY A 130 -26.35 -42.03 -0.53
N PRO A 131 -27.32 -41.13 -0.28
CA PRO A 131 -27.21 -39.74 -0.71
C PRO A 131 -25.89 -39.15 -0.18
N ASP A 132 -25.04 -38.75 -1.12
CA ASP A 132 -23.79 -38.04 -0.86
C ASP A 132 -24.09 -36.83 0.04
N PRO A 133 -23.40 -36.65 1.19
CA PRO A 133 -23.56 -35.43 1.97
C PRO A 133 -23.36 -34.24 1.04
N SER A 134 -24.37 -33.36 0.99
CA SER A 134 -24.29 -32.16 0.14
C SER A 134 -22.97 -31.44 0.41
N PRO A 135 -22.21 -31.06 -0.63
CA PRO A 135 -20.89 -30.47 -0.45
C PRO A 135 -21.02 -29.27 0.47
N GLU A 136 -20.32 -29.33 1.60
CA GLU A 136 -20.33 -28.29 2.62
C GLU A 136 -19.98 -26.95 1.96
N ALA A 137 -20.87 -25.97 2.09
CA ALA A 137 -20.71 -24.70 1.42
C ALA A 137 -19.35 -24.08 1.80
N PRO A 138 -18.60 -23.51 0.84
CA PRO A 138 -17.28 -22.93 1.14
C PRO A 138 -17.42 -21.88 2.26
N PRO A 139 -16.44 -21.81 3.17
CA PRO A 139 -16.54 -20.94 4.34
C PRO A 139 -16.77 -19.49 3.90
N ARG A 140 -17.71 -18.82 4.56
CA ARG A 140 -18.04 -17.42 4.31
C ARG A 140 -16.78 -16.56 4.44
N ALA A 141 -16.59 -15.62 3.51
CA ALA A 141 -15.52 -14.63 3.62
C ALA A 141 -15.67 -13.80 4.90
N PRO A 142 -14.57 -13.55 5.64
CA PRO A 142 -14.61 -12.75 6.86
C PRO A 142 -15.05 -11.32 6.55
N THR A 143 -15.81 -10.73 7.45
CA THR A 143 -16.25 -9.34 7.38
C THR A 143 -15.08 -8.38 7.68
N PRO A 144 -15.17 -7.11 7.25
CA PRO A 144 -14.14 -6.11 7.55
C PRO A 144 -13.88 -5.91 9.05
N GLU A 145 -14.91 -6.06 9.90
CA GLU A 145 -14.78 -5.94 11.35
C GLU A 145 -14.08 -7.14 11.99
N GLU A 146 -14.39 -8.36 11.52
CA GLU A 146 -13.67 -9.57 11.92
C GLU A 146 -12.19 -9.50 11.52
N LEU A 147 -11.90 -9.01 10.32
CA LEU A 147 -10.53 -8.80 9.85
C LEU A 147 -9.74 -7.81 10.73
N ARG A 148 -10.37 -6.71 11.15
CA ARG A 148 -9.75 -5.72 12.06
C ARG A 148 -9.52 -6.29 13.44
N THR A 149 -10.51 -6.97 14.01
CA THR A 149 -10.43 -7.58 15.35
C THR A 149 -9.41 -8.71 15.41
N ALA A 150 -9.25 -9.47 14.32
CA ALA A 150 -8.28 -10.55 14.23
C ALA A 150 -6.83 -10.07 14.04
N LEU A 151 -6.60 -8.77 13.79
CA LEU A 151 -5.26 -8.24 13.57
C LEU A 151 -4.50 -8.13 14.90
N PRO A 152 -3.34 -8.79 15.06
CA PRO A 152 -2.56 -8.67 16.28
C PRO A 152 -2.03 -7.25 16.49
N GLU A 153 -1.93 -6.80 17.74
CA GLU A 153 -1.35 -5.50 18.10
C GLU A 153 0.12 -5.32 17.67
N SER A 154 0.85 -6.44 17.54
CA SER A 154 2.22 -6.47 17.04
C SER A 154 2.34 -6.41 15.52
N ASP A 155 1.21 -6.49 14.79
CA ASP A 155 1.21 -6.41 13.33
C ASP A 155 1.62 -5.00 12.89
N PRO A 156 2.52 -4.86 11.89
CA PRO A 156 2.94 -3.56 11.37
C PRO A 156 1.79 -2.68 10.85
N LEU A 157 0.64 -3.27 10.52
CA LEU A 157 -0.55 -2.56 10.06
C LEU A 157 -1.41 -2.02 11.22
N ALA A 158 -1.25 -2.51 12.45
CA ALA A 158 -2.10 -2.08 13.57
C ALA A 158 -2.10 -0.56 13.79
N PRO A 159 -0.96 0.17 13.69
CA PRO A 159 -0.96 1.63 13.74
C PRO A 159 -1.75 2.30 12.60
N LEU A 160 -1.77 1.69 11.40
CA LEU A 160 -2.50 2.22 10.25
C LEU A 160 -4.00 1.97 10.40
N VAL A 161 -4.39 0.81 10.90
CA VAL A 161 -5.79 0.49 11.22
C VAL A 161 -6.34 1.51 12.21
N ARG A 162 -5.61 1.80 13.29
CA ARG A 162 -6.01 2.81 14.27
C ARG A 162 -6.19 4.21 13.65
N ALA A 163 -5.27 4.63 12.78
CA ALA A 163 -5.39 5.92 12.08
C ALA A 163 -6.61 5.97 11.15
N LEU A 164 -6.91 4.88 10.46
CA LEU A 164 -8.10 4.79 9.61
C LEU A 164 -9.38 4.74 10.46
N GLU A 165 -9.38 4.08 11.61
CA GLU A 165 -10.52 4.08 12.53
C GLU A 165 -10.78 5.46 13.15
N SER A 166 -9.75 6.27 13.37
CA SER A 166 -9.90 7.67 13.80
C SER A 166 -10.37 8.62 12.69
N GLY A 167 -10.59 8.13 11.47
CA GLY A 167 -11.04 8.94 10.34
C GLY A 167 -9.89 9.64 9.59
N ASP A 168 -8.64 9.40 9.95
CA ASP A 168 -7.50 9.98 9.23
C ASP A 168 -7.32 9.30 7.86
N SER A 169 -6.85 10.06 6.89
CA SER A 169 -6.28 9.53 5.65
C SER A 169 -4.83 9.11 5.87
N ILE A 170 -4.31 8.20 5.06
CA ILE A 170 -2.91 7.77 5.15
C ILE A 170 -2.17 7.84 3.82
N VAL A 171 -0.85 8.04 3.86
CA VAL A 171 0.04 7.86 2.71
C VAL A 171 0.93 6.65 2.96
N ILE A 172 0.87 5.67 2.06
CA ILE A 172 1.65 4.43 2.12
C ILE A 172 2.51 4.22 0.89
N PHE A 173 3.67 3.62 1.10
CA PHE A 173 4.56 3.13 0.07
C PHE A 173 4.53 1.60 0.09
N PRO A 174 3.66 0.95 -0.71
CA PRO A 174 3.36 -0.48 -0.58
C PRO A 174 4.56 -1.40 -0.90
N GLU A 175 5.61 -0.87 -1.55
CA GLU A 175 6.90 -1.55 -1.73
C GLU A 175 7.61 -1.80 -0.39
N GLY A 176 7.43 -0.90 0.59
CA GLY A 176 8.05 -0.96 1.91
C GLY A 176 9.56 -0.67 1.94
N THR A 177 10.19 -0.51 0.78
CA THR A 177 11.58 -0.09 0.59
C THR A 177 11.67 0.93 -0.54
N ARG A 178 12.80 1.63 -0.65
CA ARG A 178 13.05 2.54 -1.77
C ARG A 178 13.57 1.74 -2.97
N GLY A 179 12.92 1.85 -4.11
CA GLY A 179 13.39 1.37 -5.39
C GLY A 179 14.47 2.27 -6.02
N HIS A 180 15.12 1.73 -7.04
CA HIS A 180 16.15 2.40 -7.84
C HIS A 180 15.84 2.40 -9.34
N GLY A 181 14.75 1.74 -9.76
CA GLY A 181 14.32 1.68 -11.15
C GLY A 181 13.21 2.68 -11.46
N ASP A 182 12.92 2.80 -12.76
CA ASP A 182 11.81 3.61 -13.28
C ASP A 182 10.45 2.96 -13.07
N GLU A 183 10.42 1.67 -12.76
CA GLU A 183 9.21 0.90 -12.46
C GLU A 183 9.03 0.65 -10.95
N PRO A 184 7.79 0.54 -10.45
CA PRO A 184 7.53 0.18 -9.05
C PRO A 184 8.04 -1.21 -8.71
N GLN A 185 8.51 -1.39 -7.48
CA GLN A 185 8.77 -2.72 -6.94
C GLN A 185 7.46 -3.49 -6.68
N PRO A 186 7.51 -4.82 -6.54
CA PRO A 186 6.35 -5.60 -6.14
C PRO A 186 5.75 -5.10 -4.83
N PHE A 187 4.42 -4.93 -4.81
CA PHE A 187 3.72 -4.48 -3.62
C PHE A 187 3.64 -5.58 -2.57
N LYS A 188 3.85 -5.19 -1.30
CA LYS A 188 3.53 -6.03 -0.15
C LYS A 188 2.01 -6.12 0.02
N SER A 189 1.54 -7.16 0.69
CA SER A 189 0.11 -7.42 0.91
C SER A 189 -0.60 -6.42 1.83
N GLY A 190 0.14 -5.52 2.49
CA GLY A 190 -0.43 -4.57 3.45
C GLY A 190 -1.54 -3.69 2.87
N LEU A 191 -1.34 -3.15 1.66
CA LEU A 191 -2.36 -2.34 0.98
C LEU A 191 -3.63 -3.14 0.69
N PHE A 192 -3.49 -4.39 0.26
CA PHE A 192 -4.62 -5.29 0.00
C PHE A 192 -5.40 -5.59 1.29
N LYS A 193 -4.71 -5.92 2.38
CA LYS A 193 -5.35 -6.15 3.69
C LYS A 193 -6.12 -4.92 4.18
N LEU A 194 -5.53 -3.72 4.05
CA LEU A 194 -6.20 -2.46 4.41
C LEU A 194 -7.45 -2.23 3.56
N ALA A 195 -7.40 -2.50 2.26
CA ALA A 195 -8.56 -2.38 1.38
C ALA A 195 -9.71 -3.34 1.77
N GLN A 196 -9.39 -4.54 2.24
CA GLN A 196 -10.40 -5.48 2.76
C GLN A 196 -10.99 -5.04 4.11
N MET A 197 -10.17 -4.45 4.98
CA MET A 197 -10.60 -3.95 6.30
C MET A 197 -11.40 -2.65 6.21
N PHE A 198 -11.16 -1.83 5.18
CA PHE A 198 -11.76 -0.52 4.99
C PHE A 198 -12.30 -0.34 3.56
N PRO A 199 -13.31 -1.13 3.13
CA PRO A 199 -13.83 -1.07 1.76
C PRO A 199 -14.48 0.28 1.40
N GLN A 200 -14.86 1.08 2.40
CA GLN A 200 -15.40 2.42 2.24
C GLN A 200 -14.34 3.50 1.98
N VAL A 201 -13.06 3.22 2.25
CA VAL A 201 -11.98 4.21 2.12
C VAL A 201 -11.46 4.23 0.69
N VAL A 202 -11.37 5.42 0.11
CA VAL A 202 -10.99 5.58 -1.29
C VAL A 202 -9.48 5.34 -1.47
N LEU A 203 -9.12 4.37 -2.29
CA LEU A 203 -7.73 4.14 -2.69
C LEU A 203 -7.34 5.13 -3.79
N VAL A 204 -6.26 5.89 -3.56
CA VAL A 204 -5.77 6.90 -4.51
C VAL A 204 -4.35 6.52 -4.95
N PRO A 205 -4.17 6.00 -6.17
CA PRO A 205 -2.84 5.79 -6.71
C PRO A 205 -2.18 7.15 -6.98
N ALA A 206 -0.92 7.26 -6.61
CA ALA A 206 -0.07 8.39 -6.94
C ALA A 206 1.23 7.91 -7.57
N TRP A 207 1.76 8.71 -8.49
CA TRP A 207 3.04 8.44 -9.12
C TRP A 207 4.01 9.58 -8.84
N ILE A 208 5.17 9.24 -8.29
CA ILE A 208 6.27 10.15 -8.06
C ILE A 208 7.30 9.93 -9.16
N ASN A 209 7.58 10.98 -9.93
CA ASN A 209 8.58 10.97 -11.00
C ASN A 209 9.69 11.98 -10.71
N ASN A 210 10.90 11.67 -11.18
CA ASN A 210 12.00 12.62 -11.38
C ASN A 210 12.60 13.26 -10.10
N VAL A 211 12.33 12.71 -8.91
CA VAL A 211 12.90 13.21 -7.65
C VAL A 211 14.40 12.93 -7.55
N GLN A 212 14.84 11.76 -8.04
CA GLN A 212 16.26 11.36 -8.03
C GLN A 212 17.17 12.29 -8.86
N ARG A 213 16.62 12.96 -9.88
CA ARG A 213 17.37 13.89 -10.74
C ARG A 213 17.62 15.24 -10.05
N VAL A 214 16.74 15.63 -9.14
CA VAL A 214 16.82 16.88 -8.38
C VAL A 214 17.54 16.68 -7.03
N MET A 215 17.39 15.52 -6.41
CA MET A 215 18.06 15.16 -5.15
C MET A 215 18.63 13.73 -5.21
N PRO A 216 19.77 13.52 -5.89
CA PRO A 216 20.38 12.21 -6.01
C PRO A 216 20.86 11.67 -4.65
N LYS A 217 20.69 10.37 -4.43
CA LYS A 217 21.06 9.71 -3.18
C LYS A 217 22.60 9.68 -3.03
N GLY A 218 23.12 10.41 -2.05
CA GLY A 218 24.53 10.30 -1.62
C GLY A 218 25.44 11.44 -2.06
N GLU A 219 24.94 12.43 -2.78
CA GLU A 219 25.69 13.67 -3.02
C GLU A 219 25.22 14.75 -2.03
N VAL A 220 26.16 15.18 -1.19
CA VAL A 220 26.03 16.44 -0.47
C VAL A 220 26.37 17.52 -1.49
N VAL A 221 25.40 18.38 -1.80
CA VAL A 221 25.71 19.72 -2.33
C VAL A 221 25.90 20.65 -1.15
#